data_AF-A0A1A8XQN3-F1
#
_entry.id   AF-A0A1A8XQN3-F1
#
_cell.length_a   1.000
_cell.length_b   1.000
_cell.length_c   1.000
_cell.angle_alpha   90.00
_cell.angle_beta   90.00
_cell.angle_gamma   90.00
#
_symmetry.space_group_name_H-M   'P 1'
#
loop_
_entity.id
_entity.type
_entity.pdbx_description
1 polymer ?
#
loop_
_entity_poly.entity_id
_entity_poly.type
_entity_poly.pdbx_seq_one_letter_code
_entity_poly.pdbx_strand_id
1 'polypeptide(L)'
;MSPPADLIKAIRTGLLSEVIAALDAGAQVELHDGQGDSGLPLAMACFMGFAEIVRELIIRGATVNFPDNRDSKSPLSMAIRGGRTEVVKVLIELGAVIPPDFQTGLTQQELKVAQWKAQHFGAANSQSGQGGTAPSEVEEIQVLGCYGTDTDILNAEMRQAIEEMTKKKS
;
A
#
# COMPACT_ATOMS: atom_id res chain seq x y z
N MET A 1 17.06 -17.28 26.76
CA MET A 1 15.92 -17.58 25.88
C MET A 1 16.46 -17.57 24.46
N SER A 2 15.92 -18.41 23.57
CA SER A 2 16.42 -18.48 22.19
C SER A 2 15.82 -17.31 21.39
N PRO A 3 16.62 -16.47 20.73
CA PRO A 3 16.13 -15.32 19.97
C PRO A 3 14.96 -15.60 18.99
N PRO A 4 14.87 -16.74 18.28
CA PRO A 4 13.71 -17.03 17.44
C PRO A 4 12.41 -17.25 18.22
N ALA A 5 12.47 -17.88 19.39
CA ALA A 5 11.30 -18.12 20.22
C ALA A 5 10.76 -16.82 20.84
N ASP A 6 11.64 -15.86 21.09
CA ASP A 6 11.29 -14.56 21.64
C ASP A 6 10.52 -13.70 20.61
N LEU A 7 10.91 -13.76 19.33
CA LEU A 7 10.18 -13.07 18.26
C LEU A 7 8.75 -13.61 18.09
N ILE A 8 8.56 -14.93 18.04
CA ILE A 8 7.22 -15.53 17.91
C ILE A 8 6.34 -15.18 19.11
N LYS A 9 6.92 -15.18 20.32
CA LYS A 9 6.19 -14.78 21.54
C LYS A 9 5.75 -13.32 21.46
N ALA A 10 6.61 -12.41 21.00
CA ALA A 10 6.32 -10.99 20.82
C ALA A 10 5.22 -10.75 19.76
N ILE A 11 5.24 -11.51 18.66
CA ILE A 11 4.18 -11.44 17.64
C ILE A 11 2.86 -11.92 18.22
N ARG A 12 2.86 -12.96 19.06
CA ARG A 12 1.64 -13.47 19.70
C ARG A 12 1.07 -12.51 20.74
N THR A 13 1.90 -11.74 21.44
CA THR A 13 1.45 -10.68 22.34
C THR A 13 0.93 -9.45 21.60
N GLY A 14 1.36 -9.25 20.33
CA GLY A 14 0.96 -8.11 19.51
C GLY A 14 1.67 -6.81 19.88
N LEU A 15 2.76 -6.90 20.67
CA LEU A 15 3.52 -5.75 21.11
C LEU A 15 4.62 -5.41 20.10
N LEU A 16 4.37 -4.38 19.27
CA LEU A 16 5.32 -3.91 18.27
C LEU A 16 6.72 -3.65 18.86
N SER A 17 6.79 -3.04 20.05
CA SER A 17 8.06 -2.75 20.72
C SER A 17 8.87 -4.01 21.04
N GLU A 18 8.20 -5.11 21.42
CA GLU A 18 8.88 -6.38 21.68
C GLU A 18 9.38 -7.03 20.38
N VAL A 19 8.60 -6.90 19.30
CA VAL A 19 9.00 -7.37 17.96
C VAL A 19 10.24 -6.62 17.49
N ILE A 20 10.23 -5.29 17.57
CA ILE A 20 11.38 -4.45 17.20
C ILE A 20 12.60 -4.81 18.04
N ALA A 21 12.44 -4.93 19.36
CA ALA A 21 13.54 -5.30 20.25
C ALA A 21 14.12 -6.69 19.92
N ALA A 22 13.26 -7.67 19.58
CA ALA A 22 13.71 -9.00 19.16
C ALA A 22 14.49 -8.94 17.84
N LEU A 23 14.01 -8.17 16.86
CA LEU A 23 14.68 -7.97 15.58
C LEU A 23 16.01 -7.23 15.74
N ASP A 24 16.08 -6.22 16.60
CA ASP A 24 17.31 -5.48 16.93
C ASP A 24 18.33 -6.34 17.68
N ALA A 25 17.84 -7.31 18.48
CA ALA A 25 18.68 -8.33 19.11
C ALA A 25 19.22 -9.39 18.13
N GLY A 26 18.87 -9.29 16.84
CA GLY A 26 19.33 -10.20 15.79
C GLY A 26 18.45 -11.44 15.61
N ALA A 27 17.17 -11.40 16.01
CA ALA A 27 16.23 -12.45 15.64
C ALA A 27 16.07 -12.53 14.12
N GLN A 28 16.03 -13.74 13.59
CA GLN A 28 15.80 -13.96 12.16
C GLN A 28 14.35 -13.60 11.82
N VAL A 29 14.17 -12.74 10.81
CA VAL A 29 12.85 -12.31 10.31
C VAL A 29 12.11 -13.49 9.69
N GLU A 30 12.85 -14.37 9.01
CA GLU A 30 12.35 -15.60 8.43
C GLU A 30 12.67 -16.78 9.34
N LEU A 31 11.64 -17.30 10.02
CA LEU A 31 11.77 -18.50 10.84
C LEU A 31 11.08 -19.68 10.18
N HIS A 32 11.69 -20.86 10.37
CA HIS A 32 11.17 -22.13 9.91
C HIS A 32 10.72 -22.95 11.11
N ASP A 33 9.51 -23.52 11.08
CA ASP A 33 8.95 -24.30 12.19
C ASP A 33 9.49 -25.75 12.26
N GLY A 34 10.71 -25.99 11.79
CA GLY A 34 11.30 -27.34 11.71
C GLY A 34 10.60 -28.30 10.71
N GLN A 35 9.46 -27.91 10.13
CA GLN A 35 8.77 -28.61 9.03
C GLN A 35 9.25 -28.15 7.63
N GLY A 36 10.23 -27.26 7.57
CA GLY A 36 10.79 -26.75 6.31
C GLY A 36 10.05 -25.56 5.70
N ASP A 37 9.01 -25.05 6.35
CA ASP A 37 8.25 -23.88 5.87
C ASP A 37 8.91 -22.56 6.31
N SER A 38 9.35 -21.73 5.36
CA SER A 38 9.83 -20.35 5.57
C SER A 38 8.65 -19.39 5.79
N GLY A 39 8.76 -18.40 6.68
CA GLY A 39 7.78 -17.31 6.79
C GLY A 39 6.81 -17.38 7.96
N LEU A 40 7.06 -18.21 8.98
CA LEU A 40 6.18 -18.35 10.16
C LEU A 40 5.86 -17.01 10.86
N PRO A 41 6.81 -16.07 11.07
CA PRO A 41 6.55 -14.83 11.81
C PRO A 41 5.55 -13.92 11.08
N LEU A 42 5.75 -13.73 9.77
CA LEU A 42 4.89 -12.90 8.94
C LEU A 42 3.49 -13.51 8.79
N ALA A 43 3.42 -14.81 8.50
CA ALA A 43 2.15 -15.54 8.39
C ALA A 43 1.33 -15.44 9.70
N MET A 44 1.99 -15.56 10.85
CA MET A 44 1.34 -15.45 12.16
C MET A 44 0.85 -14.03 12.43
N ALA A 45 1.67 -13.00 12.16
CA ALA A 45 1.25 -11.60 12.28
C ALA A 45 0.04 -11.30 11.38
N CYS A 46 0.03 -11.86 10.16
CA CYS A 46 -1.07 -11.72 9.23
C CYS A 46 -2.37 -12.36 9.71
N PHE A 47 -2.30 -13.59 10.26
CA PHE A 47 -3.44 -14.28 10.83
C PHE A 47 -4.02 -13.54 12.05
N MET A 48 -3.15 -13.01 12.91
CA MET A 48 -3.54 -12.26 14.11
C MET A 48 -4.16 -10.90 13.78
N GLY A 49 -3.76 -10.29 12.66
CA GLY A 49 -4.29 -8.99 12.21
C GLY A 49 -3.41 -7.81 12.60
N PHE A 50 -2.15 -8.03 12.93
CA PHE A 50 -1.25 -6.97 13.40
C PHE A 50 -0.60 -6.24 12.22
N ALA A 51 -1.34 -5.31 11.61
CA ALA A 51 -0.89 -4.55 10.45
C ALA A 51 0.46 -3.84 10.64
N GLU A 52 0.69 -3.21 11.80
CA GLU A 52 1.95 -2.53 12.10
C GLU A 52 3.14 -3.49 12.19
N ILE A 53 2.94 -4.66 12.81
CA ILE A 53 3.97 -5.71 12.90
C ILE A 53 4.28 -6.25 11.49
N VAL A 54 3.25 -6.42 10.65
CA VAL A 54 3.41 -6.85 9.25
C VAL A 54 4.24 -5.83 8.47
N ARG A 55 3.98 -4.52 8.61
CA ARG A 55 4.78 -3.47 7.98
C ARG A 55 6.25 -3.56 8.40
N GLU A 56 6.51 -3.65 9.70
CA GLU A 56 7.88 -3.71 10.24
C GLU A 56 8.64 -4.96 9.75
N LEU A 57 8.00 -6.13 9.79
CA LEU A 57 8.61 -7.38 9.30
C LEU A 57 8.98 -7.28 7.81
N ILE A 58 8.12 -6.69 6.98
CA ILE A 58 8.37 -6.52 5.55
C ILE A 58 9.49 -5.52 5.29
N ILE A 59 9.53 -4.40 6.03
CA ILE A 59 10.63 -3.42 5.98
C ILE A 59 11.97 -4.09 6.32
N ARG A 60 11.96 -5.04 7.25
CA ARG A 60 13.13 -5.81 7.69
C ARG A 60 13.51 -6.95 6.72
N GLY A 61 12.80 -7.07 5.59
CA GLY A 61 13.10 -8.03 4.53
C GLY A 61 12.31 -9.34 4.60
N ALA A 62 11.18 -9.38 5.29
CA ALA A 62 10.30 -10.55 5.26
C ALA A 62 9.78 -10.82 3.84
N THR A 63 9.68 -12.09 3.49
CA THR A 63 9.22 -12.55 2.19
C THR A 63 7.71 -12.43 2.12
N VAL A 64 7.22 -11.49 1.31
CA VAL A 64 5.78 -11.28 1.09
C VAL A 64 5.22 -12.23 0.04
N ASN A 65 5.99 -12.48 -1.01
CA ASN A 65 5.58 -13.25 -2.18
C ASN A 65 6.20 -14.63 -2.14
N PHE A 66 5.35 -15.65 -2.08
CA PHE A 66 5.73 -17.05 -2.14
C PHE A 66 5.54 -17.60 -3.56
N PRO A 67 6.20 -18.73 -3.91
CA PRO A 67 6.05 -19.36 -5.22
C PRO A 67 4.59 -19.68 -5.56
N ASP A 68 3.80 -20.04 -4.54
CA ASP A 68 2.35 -20.17 -4.64
C ASP A 68 1.66 -19.31 -3.57
N ASN A 69 1.22 -18.12 -3.97
CA ASN A 69 0.42 -17.24 -3.10
C ASN A 69 -1.00 -17.75 -2.87
N ARG A 70 -1.44 -18.82 -3.54
CA ARG A 70 -2.70 -19.52 -3.23
C ARG A 70 -2.52 -20.56 -2.14
N ASP A 71 -1.28 -20.93 -1.80
CA ASP A 71 -1.08 -21.89 -0.73
C ASP A 71 -1.66 -21.33 0.56
N SER A 72 -2.26 -22.23 1.32
CA SER A 72 -2.83 -21.98 2.63
C SER A 72 -1.85 -21.34 3.60
N LYS A 73 -0.53 -21.43 3.34
CA LYS A 73 0.55 -20.89 4.16
C LYS A 73 1.02 -19.50 3.74
N SER A 74 0.60 -19.00 2.57
CA SER A 74 0.96 -17.65 2.13
C SER A 74 0.43 -16.60 3.12
N PRO A 75 1.19 -15.53 3.43
CA PRO A 75 0.75 -14.43 4.30
C PRO A 75 -0.61 -13.87 3.89
N LEU A 76 -0.85 -13.78 2.57
CA LEU A 76 -2.12 -13.32 2.02
C LEU A 76 -3.27 -14.28 2.35
N SER A 77 -3.07 -15.59 2.15
CA SER A 77 -4.07 -16.61 2.50
C SER A 77 -4.35 -16.63 4.01
N MET A 78 -3.33 -16.43 4.84
CA MET A 78 -3.45 -16.39 6.30
C MET A 78 -4.23 -15.18 6.78
N ALA A 79 -3.97 -13.99 6.23
CA ALA A 79 -4.73 -12.78 6.52
C ALA A 79 -6.22 -12.94 6.16
N ILE A 80 -6.52 -13.53 5.00
CA ILE A 80 -7.90 -13.78 4.55
C ILE A 80 -8.58 -14.82 5.44
N ARG A 81 -7.91 -15.92 5.79
CA ARG A 81 -8.44 -16.92 6.73
C ARG A 81 -8.73 -16.33 8.11
N GLY A 82 -7.91 -15.39 8.56
CA GLY A 82 -8.16 -14.63 9.78
C GLY A 82 -9.24 -13.54 9.64
N GLY A 83 -9.78 -13.30 8.44
CA GLY A 83 -10.73 -12.22 8.17
C GLY A 83 -10.13 -10.82 8.31
N ARG A 84 -8.81 -10.69 8.20
CA ARG A 84 -8.04 -9.47 8.50
C ARG A 84 -7.90 -8.59 7.25
N THR A 85 -9.00 -7.99 6.81
CA THR A 85 -9.04 -7.15 5.60
C THR A 85 -8.03 -6.00 5.64
N GLU A 86 -7.78 -5.41 6.81
CA GLU A 86 -6.78 -4.35 6.97
C GLU A 86 -5.37 -4.84 6.65
N VAL A 87 -4.99 -6.02 7.16
CA VAL A 87 -3.70 -6.64 6.82
C VAL A 87 -3.62 -6.96 5.34
N VAL A 88 -4.71 -7.44 4.73
CA VAL A 88 -4.75 -7.69 3.29
C VAL A 88 -4.46 -6.42 2.50
N LYS A 89 -5.05 -5.28 2.88
CA LYS A 89 -4.74 -3.97 2.27
C LYS A 89 -3.26 -3.64 2.41
N VAL A 90 -2.70 -3.77 3.62
CA VAL A 90 -1.28 -3.51 3.87
C VAL A 90 -0.37 -4.39 3.02
N LEU A 91 -0.65 -5.70 2.92
CA LEU A 91 0.13 -6.62 2.10
C LEU A 91 0.12 -6.19 0.62
N ILE A 92 -1.04 -5.77 0.11
CA ILE A 92 -1.19 -5.31 -1.28
C ILE A 92 -0.44 -3.99 -1.48
N GLU A 93 -0.56 -3.03 -0.55
CA GLU A 93 0.19 -1.77 -0.55
C GLU A 93 1.70 -2.00 -0.56
N LEU A 94 2.17 -3.10 0.05
CA LEU A 94 3.58 -3.50 0.10
C LEU A 94 4.03 -4.40 -1.06
N GLY A 95 3.18 -4.58 -2.09
CA GLY A 95 3.54 -5.30 -3.30
C GLY A 95 3.27 -6.81 -3.27
N ALA A 96 2.33 -7.28 -2.44
CA ALA A 96 1.86 -8.66 -2.50
C ALA A 96 1.15 -8.95 -3.83
N VAL A 97 1.57 -10.01 -4.52
CA VAL A 97 0.98 -10.47 -5.77
C VAL A 97 -0.30 -11.25 -5.48
N ILE A 98 -1.41 -10.76 -6.01
CA ILE A 98 -2.73 -11.37 -5.85
C ILE A 98 -3.01 -12.26 -7.06
N PRO A 99 -3.33 -13.55 -6.87
CA PRO A 99 -3.77 -14.41 -7.97
C PRO A 99 -5.09 -13.89 -8.59
N PRO A 100 -5.31 -14.06 -9.91
CA PRO A 100 -6.43 -13.45 -10.65
C PRO A 100 -7.84 -13.85 -10.19
N ASP A 101 -7.98 -14.94 -9.44
CA ASP A 101 -9.27 -15.42 -8.89
C ASP A 101 -9.27 -15.50 -7.35
N PHE A 102 -8.33 -14.80 -6.70
CA PHE A 102 -8.18 -14.92 -5.25
C PHE A 102 -9.14 -13.99 -4.51
N GLN A 103 -9.99 -14.58 -3.67
CA GLN A 103 -11.02 -13.84 -2.97
C GLN A 103 -10.43 -13.17 -1.72
N THR A 104 -10.01 -11.91 -1.86
CA THR A 104 -9.37 -11.11 -0.81
C THR A 104 -10.34 -10.60 0.26
N GLY A 105 -11.64 -10.69 0.03
CA GLY A 105 -12.68 -10.13 0.90
C GLY A 105 -12.78 -8.60 0.86
N LEU A 106 -12.01 -7.95 -0.01
CA LEU A 106 -12.05 -6.51 -0.25
C LEU A 106 -13.00 -6.16 -1.39
N THR A 107 -13.55 -4.95 -1.36
CA THR A 107 -14.29 -4.42 -2.51
C THR A 107 -13.34 -4.15 -3.69
N GLN A 108 -13.87 -4.16 -4.92
CA GLN A 108 -13.07 -3.84 -6.10
C GLN A 108 -12.41 -2.45 -6.02
N GLN A 109 -13.07 -1.48 -5.38
CA GLN A 109 -12.53 -0.13 -5.19
C GLN A 109 -11.35 -0.14 -4.21
N GLU A 110 -11.50 -0.78 -3.05
CA GLU A 110 -10.41 -0.90 -2.07
C GLU A 110 -9.20 -1.63 -2.65
N LEU A 111 -9.45 -2.68 -3.43
CA LEU A 111 -8.41 -3.42 -4.13
C LEU A 111 -7.63 -2.53 -5.09
N LYS A 112 -8.33 -1.75 -5.93
CA LYS A 112 -7.71 -0.82 -6.87
C LYS A 112 -6.92 0.28 -6.15
N VAL A 113 -7.44 0.84 -5.06
CA VAL A 113 -6.74 1.87 -4.27
C VAL A 113 -5.46 1.29 -3.65
N ALA A 114 -5.53 0.10 -3.06
CA ALA A 114 -4.35 -0.55 -2.47
C ALA A 114 -3.29 -0.88 -3.52
N GLN A 115 -3.69 -1.39 -4.70
CA GLN A 115 -2.79 -1.64 -5.83
C GLN A 115 -2.16 -0.36 -6.36
N TRP A 116 -2.94 0.71 -6.51
CA TRP A 116 -2.44 2.02 -6.93
C TRP A 116 -1.41 2.56 -5.93
N LYS A 117 -1.70 2.47 -4.63
CA LYS A 117 -0.74 2.83 -3.59
C LYS A 117 0.54 1.99 -3.66
N ALA A 118 0.44 0.70 -3.96
CA ALA A 118 1.62 -0.14 -4.15
C ALA A 118 2.53 0.36 -5.29
N GLN A 119 1.94 0.83 -6.39
CA GLN A 119 2.67 1.36 -7.54
C GLN A 119 3.29 2.74 -7.27
N HIS A 120 2.62 3.60 -6.49
CA HIS A 120 3.03 4.99 -6.28
C HIS A 120 3.83 5.22 -4.99
N PHE A 121 3.51 4.52 -3.90
CA PHE A 121 4.23 4.61 -2.63
C PHE A 121 5.25 3.49 -2.44
N GLY A 122 5.18 2.39 -3.21
CA GLY A 122 6.13 1.27 -3.13
C GLY A 122 7.53 1.58 -3.68
N ALA A 123 7.75 2.76 -4.28
CA ALA A 123 9.03 3.17 -4.83
C ALA A 123 9.96 3.81 -3.77
N ALA A 124 10.35 3.02 -2.77
CA ALA A 124 11.61 3.24 -2.04
C ALA A 124 12.68 2.18 -2.37
N ASN A 125 12.40 1.22 -3.26
CA ASN A 125 13.44 0.34 -3.77
C ASN A 125 13.09 -0.22 -5.15
N SER A 126 14.08 -0.25 -6.05
CA SER A 126 14.06 -0.81 -7.42
C SER A 126 13.68 0.15 -8.56
N GLN A 127 14.61 1.03 -8.93
CA GLN A 127 14.85 1.27 -10.35
C GLN A 127 15.45 -0.02 -10.95
N SER A 128 14.69 -0.75 -11.77
CA SER A 128 15.20 -1.43 -12.97
C SER A 128 14.12 -2.26 -13.67
N GLY A 129 13.92 -2.00 -14.97
CA GLY A 129 13.59 -3.08 -15.91
C GLY A 129 12.14 -3.21 -16.35
N GLN A 130 11.82 -2.47 -17.41
CA GLN A 130 10.72 -2.62 -18.38
C GLN A 130 9.97 -3.97 -18.45
N GLY A 131 8.65 -3.85 -18.61
CA GLY A 131 7.78 -4.89 -19.20
C GLY A 131 6.34 -4.38 -19.26
N GLY A 132 6.04 -3.60 -20.30
CA GLY A 132 4.80 -2.84 -20.42
C GLY A 132 3.55 -3.69 -20.60
N THR A 133 2.45 -3.17 -20.03
CA THR A 133 1.11 -3.25 -20.62
C THR A 133 0.44 -1.90 -20.39
N ALA A 134 0.37 -1.13 -21.48
CA ALA A 134 -0.48 0.01 -21.79
C ALA A 134 -0.79 1.06 -20.70
N PRO A 135 -0.58 2.35 -20.98
CA PRO A 135 -1.21 3.41 -20.21
C PRO A 135 -2.70 3.33 -20.54
N SER A 136 -3.51 2.72 -19.68
CA SER A 136 -4.90 3.16 -19.59
C SER A 136 -4.82 4.56 -19.04
N GLU A 137 -4.90 5.49 -19.98
CA GLU A 137 -5.21 6.89 -19.81
C GLU A 137 -5.90 7.08 -18.46
N VAL A 138 -5.18 7.72 -17.53
CA VAL A 138 -5.87 8.68 -16.69
C VAL A 138 -6.47 9.68 -17.68
N GLU A 139 -7.67 9.37 -18.18
CA GLU A 139 -8.67 10.42 -18.28
C GLU A 139 -8.63 11.06 -16.90
N GLU A 140 -7.92 12.18 -16.83
CA GLU A 140 -8.20 13.18 -15.84
C GLU A 140 -9.71 13.22 -15.77
N ILE A 141 -10.27 12.82 -14.63
CA ILE A 141 -11.61 13.25 -14.31
C ILE A 141 -11.43 14.77 -14.27
N GLN A 142 -11.71 15.43 -15.41
CA GLN A 142 -12.06 16.82 -15.43
C GLN A 142 -13.24 16.85 -14.49
N VAL A 143 -12.94 17.23 -13.24
CA VAL A 143 -13.93 17.83 -12.38
C VAL A 143 -14.45 18.94 -13.26
N LEU A 144 -15.64 18.74 -13.84
CA LEU A 144 -16.38 19.78 -14.51
C LEU A 144 -16.74 20.72 -13.37
N GLY A 145 -15.76 21.52 -12.97
CA GLY A 145 -15.91 22.59 -12.03
C GLY A 145 -16.92 23.51 -12.67
N CYS A 146 -18.10 23.54 -12.08
CA CYS A 146 -19.08 24.57 -12.35
C CYS A 146 -18.54 25.92 -11.86
N TYR A 147 -17.47 26.43 -12.46
CA TYR A 147 -16.94 27.76 -12.16
C TYR A 147 -16.37 28.34 -13.45
N GLY A 148 -17.26 28.88 -14.26
CA GLY A 148 -16.90 30.13 -14.94
C GLY A 148 -16.44 31.09 -13.86
N THR A 149 -15.13 31.24 -13.70
CA THR A 149 -14.59 32.46 -13.10
C THR A 149 -14.07 33.28 -14.24
N ASP A 150 -15.05 34.02 -14.74
CA ASP A 150 -15.11 35.18 -15.62
C ASP A 150 -13.98 36.22 -15.45
N THR A 151 -12.74 35.77 -15.27
CA THR A 151 -11.58 36.65 -15.05
C THR A 151 -11.05 37.21 -16.36
N ASP A 152 -11.24 36.48 -17.46
CA ASP A 152 -10.87 36.95 -18.80
C ASP A 152 -11.87 37.97 -19.37
N ILE A 153 -13.17 37.86 -19.05
CA ILE A 153 -14.18 38.86 -19.48
C ILE A 153 -14.12 40.12 -18.60
N LEU A 154 -13.97 40.01 -17.27
CA LEU A 154 -13.79 41.19 -16.41
C LEU A 154 -12.56 42.02 -16.79
N ASN A 155 -11.48 41.36 -17.23
CA ASN A 155 -10.26 42.05 -17.68
C ASN A 155 -10.47 42.84 -18.98
N ALA A 156 -11.39 42.41 -19.86
CA ALA A 156 -11.72 43.11 -21.08
C ALA A 156 -12.63 44.32 -20.82
N GLU A 157 -13.64 44.17 -19.97
CA GLU A 157 -14.56 45.26 -19.62
C GLU A 157 -13.87 46.39 -18.83
N MET A 158 -12.94 46.04 -17.92
CA MET A 158 -12.16 47.04 -17.18
C MET A 158 -11.29 47.88 -18.11
N ARG A 159 -10.76 47.30 -19.20
CA ARG A 159 -9.95 48.04 -20.18
C ARG A 159 -10.80 48.98 -21.04
N GLN A 160 -11.98 48.54 -21.49
CA GLN A 160 -12.89 49.37 -22.26
C GLN A 160 -13.43 50.57 -21.46
N ALA A 161 -13.72 50.38 -20.17
CA ALA A 161 -14.19 51.46 -19.31
C ALA A 161 -13.14 52.58 -19.10
N ILE A 162 -11.85 52.25 -19.11
CA ILE A 162 -10.76 53.23 -18.99
C ILE A 162 -10.64 54.07 -20.27
N GLU A 163 -10.74 53.44 -21.44
CA GLU A 163 -10.65 54.14 -22.73
C GLU A 163 -11.82 55.12 -22.93
N GLU A 164 -13.05 54.71 -22.64
CA GLU A 164 -14.23 55.58 -22.73
C GLU A 164 -14.13 56.81 -21.80
N MET A 165 -13.53 56.65 -20.61
CA MET A 165 -13.32 57.78 -19.71
C MET A 165 -12.25 58.77 -20.18
N THR A 166 -11.24 58.32 -20.94
CA THR A 166 -10.24 59.21 -21.54
C THR A 166 -10.79 59.98 -22.74
N LYS A 167 -11.71 59.37 -23.51
CA LYS A 167 -12.33 59.98 -24.68
C LYS A 167 -13.33 61.08 -24.34
N LYS A 168 -13.97 61.03 -23.17
CA LYS A 168 -14.97 62.01 -22.71
C LYS A 168 -14.36 63.24 -22.02
N LYS A 169 -13.04 63.27 -21.83
CA LYS A 169 -12.29 64.37 -21.19
C LYS A 169 -11.49 65.24 -22.16
N SER A 170 -11.56 64.97 -23.46
CA SER A 170 -11.04 65.82 -24.55
C SER A 170 -12.18 66.48 -25.31
#